data_AF-A0A955XHT7-F1
#
_entry.id   AF-A0A955XHT7-F1
#
_cell.length_a   1.000
_cell.length_b   1.000
_cell.length_c   1.000
_cell.angle_alpha   90.00
_cell.angle_beta   90.00
_cell.angle_gamma   90.00
#
_symmetry.space_group_name_H-M   'P 1'
#
loop_
_entity.id
_entity.type
_entity.pdbx_description
1 polymer ?
#
loop_
_entity_poly.entity_id
_entity_poly.type
_entity_poly.pdbx_seq_one_letter_code
_entity_poly.pdbx_strand_id
1 'polypeptide(L)'
;MIRHVVAVLVGACVVLASCGHSRVVREAEVYRVELDQYDRWAARQAALLRDFVSSECACVDGRPEAGRCAEAADWLLTVEARHVWHRQMALFNAGLVDERPPARPPSIPPSTCPLPPAPAGEDAP
;
A
#
# COMPACT_ATOMS: atom_id res chain seq x y z
N MET A 1 14.57 -54.94 -10.05
CA MET A 1 15.30 -53.89 -9.32
C MET A 1 15.49 -52.58 -10.11
N ILE A 2 16.00 -52.61 -11.36
CA ILE A 2 16.31 -51.38 -12.13
C ILE A 2 15.09 -50.46 -12.39
N ARG A 3 13.90 -51.04 -12.63
CA ARG A 3 12.67 -50.27 -12.89
C ARG A 3 12.18 -49.42 -11.71
N HIS A 4 12.49 -49.79 -10.47
CA HIS A 4 12.05 -49.04 -9.28
C HIS A 4 13.00 -47.88 -8.96
N VAL A 5 14.29 -48.02 -9.30
CA VAL A 5 15.29 -46.97 -9.15
C VAL A 5 15.02 -45.79 -10.10
N VAL A 6 14.59 -46.07 -11.33
CA VAL A 6 14.23 -45.03 -12.31
C VAL A 6 12.99 -44.24 -11.87
N ALA A 7 11.98 -44.90 -11.30
CA ALA A 7 10.77 -44.24 -10.82
C ALA A 7 11.04 -43.28 -9.63
N VAL A 8 11.94 -43.67 -8.71
CA VAL A 8 12.34 -42.83 -7.58
C VAL A 8 13.16 -41.61 -8.04
N LEU A 9 14.08 -41.81 -9.00
CA LEU A 9 14.89 -40.73 -9.56
C LEU A 9 14.07 -39.69 -10.34
N VAL A 10 13.09 -40.14 -11.15
CA VAL A 10 12.21 -39.24 -11.89
C VAL A 10 11.29 -38.47 -10.93
N GLY A 11 10.75 -39.13 -9.89
CA GLY A 11 9.95 -38.47 -8.86
C GLY A 11 10.72 -37.41 -8.07
N ALA A 12 11.97 -37.69 -7.70
CA ALA A 12 12.82 -36.74 -6.97
C ALA A 12 13.18 -35.50 -7.80
N CYS A 13 13.43 -35.64 -9.11
CA CYS A 13 13.73 -34.51 -9.98
C CYS A 13 12.54 -33.55 -10.16
N VAL A 14 11.30 -34.06 -10.20
CA VAL A 14 10.09 -33.23 -10.34
C VAL A 14 9.82 -32.42 -9.08
N VAL A 15 10.08 -32.97 -7.89
CA VAL A 15 9.89 -32.26 -6.61
C VAL A 15 10.98 -31.19 -6.40
N LEU A 16 12.22 -31.45 -6.82
CA LEU A 16 13.30 -30.46 -6.70
C LEU A 16 13.15 -29.28 -7.68
N ALA A 17 12.47 -29.46 -8.81
CA ALA A 17 12.18 -28.37 -9.75
C ALA A 17 11.04 -27.42 -9.27
N SER A 18 10.19 -27.87 -8.33
CA SER A 18 9.06 -27.07 -7.84
C SER A 18 9.39 -26.20 -6.61
N CYS A 19 10.50 -26.46 -5.92
CA CYS A 19 10.89 -25.70 -4.71
C CYS A 19 11.60 -24.37 -4.97
N GLY A 20 11.88 -24.00 -6.23
CA GLY A 20 12.74 -22.85 -6.55
C GLY A 20 12.03 -21.58 -7.02
N HIS A 21 10.71 -21.56 -7.13
CA HIS A 21 10.02 -20.41 -7.70
C HIS A 21 8.91 -19.96 -6.76
N SER A 22 9.18 -18.90 -6.00
CA SER A 22 8.17 -17.98 -5.49
C SER A 22 7.47 -17.34 -6.70
N ARG A 23 6.68 -18.12 -7.45
CA ARG A 23 5.90 -17.57 -8.57
C ARG A 23 4.78 -16.79 -7.93
N VAL A 24 4.71 -15.51 -8.28
CA VAL A 24 3.51 -14.71 -8.13
C VAL A 24 2.34 -15.57 -8.60
N VAL A 25 1.40 -15.92 -7.72
CA VAL A 25 0.19 -16.70 -8.07
C VAL A 25 -0.79 -15.83 -8.90
N ARG A 26 -0.35 -14.63 -9.30
CA ARG A 26 -1.13 -13.57 -9.91
C ARG A 26 -0.34 -12.97 -11.07
N GLU A 27 -1.03 -12.61 -12.14
CA GLU A 27 -0.39 -11.98 -13.30
C GLU A 27 0.16 -10.60 -12.90
N ALA A 28 1.43 -10.35 -13.23
CA ALA A 28 2.15 -9.15 -12.80
C ALA A 28 1.49 -7.85 -13.30
N GLU A 29 0.97 -7.86 -14.53
CA GLU A 29 0.28 -6.71 -15.12
C GLU A 29 -1.03 -6.41 -14.39
N VAL A 30 -1.85 -7.44 -14.17
CA VAL A 30 -3.11 -7.32 -13.40
C VAL A 30 -2.84 -6.74 -12.02
N TYR A 31 -1.81 -7.22 -11.33
CA TYR A 31 -1.48 -6.73 -9.99
C TYR A 31 -1.03 -5.26 -9.99
N ARG A 32 -0.26 -4.81 -11.00
CA ARG A 32 0.12 -3.40 -11.14
C ARG A 32 -1.10 -2.51 -11.35
N VAL A 33 -1.99 -2.90 -12.26
CA VAL A 33 -3.21 -2.13 -12.57
C VAL A 33 -4.10 -1.97 -11.35
N GLU A 34 -4.26 -3.03 -10.54
CA GLU A 34 -5.03 -2.96 -9.31
C GLU A 34 -4.37 -2.07 -8.25
N LEU A 35 -3.04 -2.16 -8.07
CA LEU A 35 -2.34 -1.27 -7.15
C LEU A 35 -2.45 0.19 -7.57
N ASP A 36 -2.40 0.48 -8.86
CA ASP A 36 -2.64 1.83 -9.39
C ASP A 36 -4.08 2.29 -9.15
N GLN A 37 -5.06 1.40 -9.28
CA GLN A 37 -6.44 1.70 -8.95
C GLN A 37 -6.60 2.02 -7.45
N TYR A 38 -6.01 1.22 -6.56
CA TYR A 38 -6.05 1.47 -5.11
C TYR A 38 -5.40 2.79 -4.74
N ASP A 39 -4.27 3.12 -5.36
CA ASP A 39 -3.56 4.38 -5.12
C ASP A 39 -4.40 5.59 -5.56
N ARG A 40 -5.03 5.53 -6.73
CA ARG A 40 -5.95 6.57 -7.21
C ARG A 40 -7.17 6.73 -6.31
N TRP A 41 -7.73 5.63 -5.82
CA TRP A 41 -8.86 5.67 -4.88
C TRP A 41 -8.46 6.25 -3.54
N ALA A 42 -7.29 5.89 -3.01
CA ALA A 42 -6.76 6.45 -1.78
C ALA A 42 -6.54 7.96 -1.92
N ALA A 43 -5.89 8.42 -2.99
CA ALA A 43 -5.69 9.84 -3.27
C ALA A 43 -7.02 10.59 -3.42
N ARG A 44 -8.00 10.02 -4.13
CA ARG A 44 -9.33 10.64 -4.27
C ARG A 44 -10.08 10.70 -2.95
N GLN A 45 -10.03 9.65 -2.13
CA GLN A 45 -10.65 9.62 -0.83
C GLN A 45 -10.04 10.66 0.11
N ALA A 46 -8.71 10.80 0.12
CA ALA A 46 -8.02 11.85 0.86
C ALA A 46 -8.50 13.25 0.41
N ALA A 47 -8.55 13.52 -0.89
CA ALA A 47 -9.04 14.81 -1.39
C ALA A 47 -10.48 15.12 -0.90
N LEU A 48 -11.39 14.13 -0.99
CA LEU A 48 -12.78 14.29 -0.53
C LEU A 48 -12.87 14.51 0.99
N LEU A 49 -12.07 13.80 1.79
CA LEU A 49 -12.02 13.99 3.24
C LEU A 49 -11.42 15.34 3.61
N ARG A 50 -10.41 15.81 2.87
CA ARG A 50 -9.82 17.14 3.06
C ARG A 50 -10.84 18.24 2.81
N ASP A 51 -11.58 18.14 1.70
CA ASP A 51 -12.67 19.06 1.40
C ASP A 51 -13.71 19.05 2.54
N PHE A 52 -14.18 17.87 2.95
CA PHE A 52 -15.14 17.70 4.04
C PHE A 52 -14.66 18.30 5.37
N VAL A 53 -13.43 18.00 5.80
CA VAL A 53 -12.90 18.56 7.06
C VAL A 53 -12.75 20.08 6.95
N SER A 54 -12.38 20.60 5.77
CA SER A 54 -12.22 22.04 5.58
C SER A 54 -13.55 22.81 5.52
N SER A 55 -14.63 22.19 5.05
CA SER A 55 -15.93 22.86 4.85
C SER A 55 -16.93 22.61 5.97
N GLU A 56 -16.92 21.42 6.58
CA GLU A 56 -17.99 20.97 7.49
C GLU A 56 -17.57 20.86 8.96
N CYS A 57 -16.28 20.95 9.27
CA CYS A 57 -15.79 20.67 10.63
C CYS A 57 -15.36 21.94 11.37
N ALA A 58 -15.83 22.05 12.62
CA ALA A 58 -15.32 23.06 13.55
C ALA A 58 -14.02 22.60 14.22
N CYS A 59 -13.29 23.57 14.78
CA CYS A 59 -12.08 23.32 15.55
C CYS A 59 -12.30 23.65 17.02
N VAL A 60 -11.89 22.73 17.90
CA VAL A 60 -11.90 22.88 19.36
C VAL A 60 -10.48 22.63 19.85
N ASP A 61 -9.92 23.60 20.58
CA ASP A 61 -8.55 23.53 21.12
C ASP A 61 -7.47 23.22 20.07
N GLY A 62 -7.60 23.81 18.87
CA GLY A 62 -6.64 23.65 17.78
C GLY A 62 -6.69 22.29 17.08
N ARG A 63 -7.75 21.50 17.28
CA ARG A 63 -7.99 20.22 16.61
C ARG A 63 -9.40 20.16 16.05
N PRO A 64 -9.65 19.33 15.02
CA PRO A 64 -11.01 19.04 14.58
C PRO A 64 -11.86 18.57 15.76
N GLU A 65 -13.12 19.01 15.83
CA GLU A 65 -14.05 18.58 16.85
C GLU A 65 -14.19 17.04 16.90
N ALA A 66 -14.56 16.51 18.07
CA ALA A 66 -14.65 15.08 18.31
C ALA A 66 -15.68 14.39 17.40
N GLY A 67 -15.60 13.05 17.31
CA GLY A 67 -16.47 12.25 16.45
C GLY A 67 -16.04 12.32 15.00
N ARG A 68 -16.99 12.52 14.08
CA ARG A 68 -16.76 12.36 12.63
C ARG A 68 -15.64 13.24 12.08
N CYS A 69 -15.41 14.42 12.65
CA CYS A 69 -14.41 15.37 12.18
C CYS A 69 -12.99 14.95 12.58
N ALA A 70 -12.79 14.59 13.84
CA ALA A 70 -11.55 13.98 14.31
C ALA A 70 -11.21 12.68 13.55
N GLU A 71 -12.20 11.81 13.34
CA GLU A 71 -12.00 10.55 12.60
C GLU A 71 -11.67 10.78 11.12
N ALA A 72 -12.39 11.69 10.45
CA ALA A 72 -12.12 12.04 9.06
C ALA A 72 -10.72 12.65 8.88
N ALA A 73 -10.30 13.52 9.81
CA ALA A 73 -8.98 14.12 9.79
C ALA A 73 -7.87 13.08 10.04
N ASP A 74 -8.06 12.14 10.96
CA ASP A 74 -7.10 11.07 11.21
C ASP A 74 -6.95 10.14 10.00
N TRP A 75 -8.08 9.76 9.39
CA TRP A 75 -8.07 8.95 8.16
C TRP A 75 -7.40 9.67 7.00
N LEU A 76 -7.74 10.94 6.79
CA LEU A 76 -7.12 11.79 5.78
C LEU A 76 -5.60 11.80 5.91
N LEU A 77 -5.09 12.18 7.08
CA LEU A 77 -3.65 12.33 7.31
C LEU A 77 -2.93 10.99 7.22
N THR A 78 -3.59 9.90 7.63
CA THR A 78 -3.06 8.55 7.47
C THR A 78 -2.90 8.18 6.00
N VAL A 79 -3.93 8.41 5.19
CA VAL A 79 -3.90 8.08 3.76
C VAL A 79 -2.83 8.89 3.07
N GLU A 80 -2.86 10.22 3.19
CA GLU A 80 -1.89 11.13 2.57
C GLU A 80 -0.45 10.79 2.94
N ALA A 81 -0.19 10.41 4.20
CA ALA A 81 1.16 10.09 4.63
C ALA A 81 1.65 8.73 4.11
N ARG A 82 0.77 7.77 3.81
CA ARG A 82 1.19 6.36 3.67
C ARG A 82 0.75 5.63 2.41
N HIS A 83 -0.21 6.15 1.62
CA HIS A 83 -0.74 5.39 0.48
C HIS A 83 0.34 5.05 -0.56
N VAL A 84 1.20 6.01 -0.91
CA VAL A 84 2.32 5.81 -1.84
C VAL A 84 3.30 4.75 -1.32
N TRP A 85 3.68 4.86 -0.04
CA TRP A 85 4.56 3.88 0.61
C TRP A 85 3.95 2.48 0.57
N HIS A 86 2.64 2.34 0.85
CA HIS A 86 1.95 1.05 0.81
C HIS A 86 1.95 0.46 -0.60
N ARG A 87 1.71 1.28 -1.64
CA ARG A 87 1.80 0.83 -3.04
C ARG A 87 3.20 0.33 -3.38
N GLN A 88 4.24 1.10 -3.07
CA GLN A 88 5.62 0.71 -3.36
C GLN A 88 6.02 -0.56 -2.60
N MET A 89 5.61 -0.68 -1.33
CA MET A 89 5.91 -1.86 -0.51
C MET A 89 5.19 -3.10 -1.05
N ALA A 90 3.96 -2.94 -1.55
CA ALA A 90 3.22 -4.02 -2.21
C ALA A 90 3.91 -4.48 -3.50
N LEU A 91 4.41 -3.56 -4.34
CA LEU A 91 5.19 -3.88 -5.53
C LEU A 91 6.47 -4.65 -5.20
N PHE A 92 7.22 -4.20 -4.18
CA PHE A 92 8.44 -4.86 -3.73
C PHE A 92 8.14 -6.27 -3.19
N ASN A 93 7.13 -6.41 -2.32
CA ASN A 93 6.74 -7.70 -1.76
C ASN A 93 6.27 -8.70 -2.82
N ALA A 94 5.73 -8.22 -3.94
CA ALA A 94 5.35 -9.04 -5.08
C ALA A 94 6.52 -9.35 -6.04
N GLY A 95 7.73 -8.88 -5.76
CA GLY A 95 8.90 -9.05 -6.63
C GLY A 95 8.77 -8.34 -7.97
N LEU A 96 7.98 -7.25 -8.03
CA LEU A 96 7.76 -6.48 -9.26
C LEU A 96 8.67 -5.27 -9.43
N VAL A 97 9.42 -4.93 -8.38
CA VAL A 97 10.49 -3.93 -8.34
C VAL A 97 11.62 -4.45 -7.45
N ASP A 98 12.87 -4.09 -7.78
CA ASP A 98 14.06 -4.54 -7.03
C ASP A 98 14.35 -3.66 -5.81
N GLU A 99 14.02 -2.37 -5.91
CA GLU A 99 14.27 -1.41 -4.83
C GLU A 99 13.24 -1.53 -3.73
N ARG A 100 13.72 -1.76 -2.50
CA ARG A 100 12.87 -1.81 -1.32
C ARG A 100 12.58 -0.40 -0.82
N PRO A 101 11.30 -0.03 -0.59
CA PRO A 101 10.97 1.22 0.08
C PRO A 101 11.49 1.26 1.52
N PRO A 102 11.55 2.43 2.18
CA PRO A 102 11.95 2.53 3.57
C PRO A 102 11.24 1.50 4.46
N ALA A 103 11.99 0.80 5.31
CA ALA A 103 11.45 -0.29 6.13
C ALA A 103 10.33 0.17 7.08
N ARG A 104 10.35 1.45 7.48
CA ARG A 104 9.30 2.08 8.27
C ARG A 104 8.45 2.97 7.36
N PRO A 105 7.11 2.93 7.49
CA PRO A 105 6.26 3.86 6.79
C PRO A 105 6.51 5.30 7.28
N PRO A 106 6.18 6.32 6.46
CA PRO A 106 6.23 7.70 6.91
C PRO A 106 5.39 7.94 8.17
N SER A 107 5.87 8.88 8.99
CA SER A 107 5.13 9.35 10.17
C SER A 107 3.88 10.11 9.74
N ILE A 108 2.77 9.86 10.43
CA ILE A 108 1.53 10.62 10.23
C ILE A 108 1.66 11.92 11.04
N PRO A 109 1.46 13.09 10.42
CA PRO A 109 1.48 14.35 11.15
C PRO A 109 0.29 14.43 12.12
N PRO A 110 0.39 15.20 13.21
CA PRO A 110 -0.72 15.36 14.14
C PRO A 110 -1.89 16.08 13.48
N SER A 111 -3.11 15.61 13.78
CA SER A 111 -4.34 16.31 13.41
C SER A 111 -4.42 17.65 14.15
N THR A 112 -4.30 18.74 13.40
CA THR A 112 -4.27 20.12 13.86
C THR A 112 -5.23 20.97 13.03
N CYS A 113 -5.54 22.17 13.50
CA CYS A 113 -6.33 23.17 12.77
C CYS A 113 -5.51 24.44 12.51
N PRO A 114 -5.34 24.88 11.24
CA PRO A 114 -5.74 24.17 10.02
C PRO A 114 -4.99 22.84 9.87
N LEU A 115 -5.56 21.92 9.09
CA LEU A 115 -4.91 20.64 8.82
C LEU A 115 -3.54 20.86 8.17
N PRO A 116 -2.53 20.02 8.47
CA PRO A 116 -1.27 20.03 7.76
C PRO A 116 -1.49 19.96 6.24
N PRO A 117 -0.65 20.63 5.43
CA PRO A 117 -0.71 20.50 3.99
C PRO A 117 -0.44 19.04 3.60
N ALA A 118 -1.06 18.59 2.51
CA ALA A 118 -0.70 17.31 1.92
C ALA A 118 0.82 17.30 1.62
N PRO A 119 1.51 16.17 1.77
CA PRO A 119 2.90 16.07 1.36
C PRO A 119 3.02 16.51 -0.10
N ALA A 120 4.02 17.34 -0.40
CA ALA A 120 4.33 17.70 -1.78
C ALA A 120 4.57 16.38 -2.52
N GLY A 121 3.72 16.06 -3.49
CA GLY A 121 3.84 14.82 -4.25
C GLY A 121 5.23 14.77 -4.86
N GLU A 122 6.00 13.71 -4.57
CA GLU A 122 6.95 13.23 -5.55
C GLU A 122 6.09 12.79 -6.74
N ASP A 123 6.02 13.70 -7.71
CA ASP A 123 5.32 13.64 -9.00
C ASP A 123 4.52 12.36 -9.24
N ALA A 124 3.20 12.48 -9.11
CA ALA A 124 2.31 11.54 -9.76
C ALA A 124 2.66 11.52 -11.27
N PRO A 125 3.01 10.37 -11.86
CA PRO A 125 3.18 10.24 -13.30
C PRO A 125 1.85 10.46 -14.05
#